data_AF-Q4TAK7-F1
#
_entry.id   AF-Q4TAK7-F1
#
_cell.length_a   1.000
_cell.length_b   1.000
_cell.length_c   1.000
_cell.angle_alpha   90.00
_cell.angle_beta   90.00
_cell.angle_gamma   90.00
#
_symmetry.space_group_name_H-M   'P 1'
#
loop_
_entity.id
_entity.type
_entity.pdbx_description
1 polymer ?
#
loop_
_entity_poly.entity_id
_entity_poly.type
_entity_poly.pdbx_seq_one_letter_code
_entity_poly.pdbx_strand_id
1 'polypeptide(L)' 'KKEGMWSCIFCLVRNQASAFRCIVCQAPHQTSTLKIMFPSKNGEWDCDTCLVRNNVSANEYVACQTPNPKVRALSAPA' A
#
# COMPACT_ATOMS: atom_id res chain seq x y z
N LYS A 1 -2.55 0.08 -9.15
CA LYS A 1 -3.87 0.57 -8.67
C LYS A 1 -3.65 2.02 -8.27
N LYS A 2 -4.24 3.00 -8.98
CA LYS A 2 -3.98 4.43 -8.69
C LYS A 2 -4.64 4.77 -7.36
N GLU A 3 -3.83 5.07 -6.35
CA GLU A 3 -4.28 5.53 -5.03
C GLU A 3 -5.21 6.72 -5.25
N GLY A 4 -6.47 6.60 -4.85
CA GLY A 4 -7.46 7.67 -4.90
C GLY A 4 -7.29 8.63 -3.72
N MET A 5 -8.24 9.57 -3.57
CA MET A 5 -8.29 10.50 -2.43
C MET A 5 -8.11 9.78 -1.08
N TRP A 6 -7.41 10.43 -0.15
CA TRP A 6 -7.18 9.92 1.21
C TRP A 6 -7.85 10.81 2.26
N SER A 7 -8.28 10.22 3.37
CA SER A 7 -8.82 10.98 4.51
C SER A 7 -7.74 11.15 5.58
N CYS A 8 -7.58 12.37 6.10
CA CYS A 8 -6.61 12.64 7.15
C CYS A 8 -6.99 11.89 8.44
N ILE A 9 -6.06 11.16 9.04
CA ILE A 9 -6.34 10.41 10.28
C ILE A 9 -6.61 11.31 11.50
N PHE A 10 -6.15 12.57 11.46
CA PHE A 10 -6.29 13.50 12.58
C PHE A 10 -7.59 14.31 12.54
N CYS A 11 -8.04 14.69 11.35
CA CYS A 11 -9.20 15.57 11.20
C CYS A 11 -10.27 15.04 10.22
N LEU A 12 -10.05 13.85 9.64
CA LEU A 12 -10.93 13.15 8.70
C LEU A 12 -11.20 13.88 7.38
N VAL A 13 -10.58 15.05 7.17
CA VAL A 13 -10.71 15.81 5.93
C VAL A 13 -10.17 15.01 4.76
N ARG A 14 -10.92 15.01 3.66
CA ARG A 14 -10.57 14.34 2.40
C ARG A 14 -9.59 15.18 1.60
N ASN A 15 -8.52 14.55 1.12
CA ASN A 15 -7.43 15.17 0.39
C ASN A 15 -7.20 14.42 -0.93
N GLN A 16 -6.58 15.09 -1.90
CA GLN A 16 -6.20 14.48 -3.17
C GLN A 16 -5.13 13.41 -2.98
N ALA A 17 -5.15 12.38 -3.82
CA ALA A 17 -4.17 11.29 -3.81
C ALA A 17 -2.71 11.77 -3.89
N SER A 18 -2.46 12.84 -4.65
CA SER A 18 -1.15 13.45 -4.85
C SER A 18 -0.73 14.37 -3.69
N ALA A 19 -1.61 14.67 -2.74
CA ALA A 19 -1.30 15.53 -1.62
C ALA A 19 -0.47 14.77 -0.58
N PHE A 20 0.74 15.27 -0.29
CA PHE A 20 1.62 14.72 0.75
C PHE A 20 1.25 15.17 2.16
N ARG A 21 0.40 16.19 2.30
CA ARG A 21 -0.06 16.76 3.57
C ARG A 21 -1.54 17.10 3.49
N CYS A 22 -2.21 17.08 4.64
CA CYS A 22 -3.61 17.46 4.73
C CYS A 22 -3.78 18.96 4.43
N ILE A 23 -4.79 19.31 3.64
CA ILE A 23 -5.06 20.70 3.26
C ILE A 23 -5.45 21.59 4.44
N VAL A 24 -6.08 21.03 5.48
CA VAL A 24 -6.55 21.80 6.65
C VAL A 24 -5.50 21.83 7.76
N CYS A 25 -5.03 20.67 8.22
CA CYS A 25 -4.17 20.59 9.40
C CYS A 25 -2.67 20.39 9.07
N GLN A 26 -2.32 20.28 7.78
CA GLN A 26 -0.95 20.05 7.30
C GLN A 26 -0.27 18.76 7.78
N ALA A 27 -0.99 17.87 8.47
CA ALA A 27 -0.48 16.57 8.88
C ALA A 27 -0.04 15.73 7.67
N PRO A 28 1.08 15.00 7.75
CA PRO A 28 1.61 14.23 6.63
C PRO A 28 0.73 13.03 6.27
N HIS A 29 0.68 12.70 4.99
CA HIS A 29 0.07 11.46 4.50
C HIS A 29 0.98 10.27 4.78
N GLN A 30 0.60 9.45 5.76
CA GLN A 30 1.49 8.42 6.31
C GLN A 30 1.91 7.35 5.28
N THR A 31 1.01 6.96 4.38
CA THR A 31 1.32 5.94 3.37
C THR A 31 2.32 6.43 2.33
N SER A 32 2.27 7.71 1.95
CA SER A 32 3.27 8.33 1.06
C SER A 32 4.63 8.47 1.75
N THR A 33 4.66 8.92 3.00
CA THR A 33 5.92 9.09 3.74
C THR A 33 6.66 7.76 3.92
N LEU A 34 5.94 6.67 4.23
CA LEU A 34 6.55 5.35 4.38
C LEU A 34 7.11 4.82 3.05
N LYS A 35 6.39 5.01 1.93
CA LYS A 35 6.89 4.64 0.59
C LYS A 35 8.13 5.46 0.18
N ILE A 36 8.24 6.72 0.61
CA ILE A 36 9.42 7.57 0.35
C ILE A 36 10.61 7.16 1.22
N MET A 37 10.40 6.89 2.51
CA MET A 37 11.47 6.51 3.43
C MET A 37 11.99 5.09 3.18
N PHE A 38 11.11 4.19 2.75
CA PHE A 38 11.44 2.80 2.48
C PHE A 38 11.00 2.43 1.06
N PRO A 39 11.74 2.84 0.01
CA PRO A 39 11.40 2.44 -1.34
C PRO A 39 11.43 0.91 -1.47
N SER A 40 10.47 0.35 -2.19
CA SER A 40 10.44 -1.08 -2.52
C SER A 40 11.54 -1.40 -3.52
N LYS A 41 12.31 -2.47 -3.25
CA LYS A 41 13.27 -3.00 -4.23
C LYS A 41 12.51 -3.63 -5.39
N ASN A 42 13.22 -3.81 -6.51
CA ASN A 42 12.62 -4.36 -7.72
C ASN A 42 11.98 -5.73 -7.44
N GLY A 43 10.66 -5.83 -7.58
CA GLY A 43 9.88 -7.05 -7.34
C GLY A 43 9.29 -7.18 -5.93
N GLU A 44 9.68 -6.37 -4.95
CA GLU A 44 9.00 -6.33 -3.64
C GLU A 44 7.64 -5.66 -3.75
N TRP A 45 6.71 -6.07 -2.89
CA TRP A 45 5.33 -5.60 -2.94
C TRP A 45 4.75 -5.48 -1.53
N ASP A 46 3.93 -4.46 -1.29
CA ASP A 46 3.26 -4.25 0.00
C ASP A 46 1.87 -4.88 -0.02
N CYS A 47 1.46 -5.46 1.11
CA CYS A 47 0.10 -5.98 1.26
C CYS A 47 -0.93 -4.84 1.31
N ASP A 48 -1.97 -4.89 0.47
CA ASP A 48 -3.06 -3.90 0.51
C ASP A 48 -3.90 -4.00 1.81
N THR A 49 -3.88 -5.15 2.49
CA THR A 49 -4.66 -5.39 3.71
C THR A 49 -3.90 -5.00 4.97
N CYS A 50 -2.67 -5.53 5.15
CA CYS A 50 -1.89 -5.34 6.37
C CYS A 50 -0.70 -4.39 6.19
N LEU A 51 -0.47 -3.85 5.00
CA LEU A 51 0.61 -2.91 4.66
C LEU A 51 2.03 -3.45 4.91
N VAL A 52 2.18 -4.76 5.14
CA VAL A 52 3.47 -5.42 5.31
C VAL A 52 4.14 -5.64 3.96
N ARG A 53 5.43 -5.31 3.87
CA ARG A 53 6.32 -5.58 2.73
C ARG A 53 6.55 -7.08 2.59
N ASN A 54 6.37 -7.61 1.39
CA ASN A 54 6.63 -9.00 1.05
C ASN A 54 7.76 -9.11 0.01
N ASN A 55 8.48 -10.23 0.10
CA ASN A 55 9.52 -10.62 -0.85
C ASN A 55 8.90 -10.93 -2.23
N VAL A 56 9.68 -10.76 -3.29
CA VAL A 56 9.37 -11.16 -4.67
C VAL A 56 8.88 -12.61 -4.79
N SER A 57 9.49 -13.53 -4.04
CA SER A 57 9.19 -14.97 -3.97
C SER A 57 8.07 -15.32 -2.99
N ALA A 58 7.46 -14.35 -2.30
CA ALA A 58 6.40 -14.62 -1.34
C ALA A 58 5.11 -15.02 -2.07
N ASN A 59 4.71 -16.29 -1.91
CA ASN A 59 3.48 -16.83 -2.48
C ASN A 59 2.21 -16.52 -1.67
N GLU A 60 2.40 -16.04 -0.45
CA GLU A 60 1.37 -15.65 0.50
C GLU A 60 1.77 -14.36 1.20
N TYR A 61 0.81 -13.63 1.76
CA TYR A 61 1.12 -12.48 2.59
C TYR A 61 1.72 -12.95 3.92
N VAL A 62 3.01 -12.69 4.16
CA VAL A 62 3.78 -13.25 5.29
C VAL A 62 3.14 -12.99 6.67
N ALA A 63 2.44 -11.87 6.83
CA ALA A 63 1.84 -11.48 8.11
C ALA A 63 0.36 -11.82 8.25
N CYS A 64 -0.44 -11.64 7.20
CA CYS A 64 -1.89 -11.85 7.26
C CYS A 64 -2.35 -13.16 6.61
N GLN A 65 -1.42 -13.99 6.12
CA GLN A 65 -1.66 -15.31 5.51
C GLN A 65 -2.73 -15.30 4.42
N THR A 66 -3.01 -14.14 3.84
CA THR A 66 -3.98 -14.04 2.76
C THR A 66 -3.31 -14.63 1.48
N PRO A 67 -4.06 -15.23 0.55
CA PRO A 67 -3.47 -15.71 -0.70
C PRO A 67 -3.04 -14.54 -1.58
N ASN A 68 -1.83 -14.58 -2.14
CA ASN A 68 -1.40 -13.57 -3.11
C ASN A 68 -2.16 -13.79 -4.45
N PRO A 69 -3.04 -12.86 -4.88
CA PRO A 69 -3.86 -13.04 -6.08
C PRO A 69 -3.03 -13.12 -7.37
N LYS A 70 -1.79 -12.61 -7.39
CA LYS A 70 -0.91 -12.66 -8.56
C LYS A 70 -0.33 -14.05 -8.82
N VAL A 71 -0.13 -14.82 -7.75
CA VAL A 71 0.36 -16.22 -7.83
C VAL A 71 -0.79 -17.14 -8.21
N ARG A 72 -1.99 -16.87 -7.67
CA ARG A 72 -3.21 -17.62 -7.97
C ARG A 72 -3.65 -17.49 -9.43
N ALA A 73 -3.32 -16.38 -10.09
CA ALA A 73 -3.60 -16.17 -11.51
C ALA A 73 -2.65 -16.95 -12.44
N LEU A 74 -1.44 -17.31 -11.97
CA LEU A 74 -0.48 -18.13 -12.72
C LEU A 74 -0.75 -19.64 -12.60
N SER A 75 -1.57 -20.06 -11.62
CA SER A 75 -1.86 -21.45 -11.32
C SER A 75 -3.29 -21.91 -11.65
N ALA A 76 -4.12 -21.06 -12.26
CA ALA A 76 -5.42 -21.48 -12.78
C ALA A 76 -5.22 -22.18 -14.15
N PRO A 77 -5.66 -23.44 -14.33
CA PRO A 77 -5.66 -24.08 -15.64
C PRO A 77 -6.68 -23.39 -16.56
N ALA A 78 -6.34 -23.34 -17.86
CA ALA A 78 -7.17 -22.81 -18.93
C ALA A 78 -8.50 -23.56 -19.11
#